data_AF-A0A0F7GYC9-F1
#
_entry.id   AF-A0A0F7GYC9-F1
#
_cell.length_a   1.000
_cell.length_b   1.000
_cell.length_c   1.000
_cell.angle_alpha   90.00
_cell.angle_beta   90.00
_cell.angle_gamma   90.00
#
_symmetry.space_group_name_H-M   'P 1'
#
loop_
_entity.id
_entity.type
_entity.pdbx_description
1 polymer ?
#
loop_
_entity_poly.entity_id
_entity_poly.type
_entity_poly.pdbx_seq_one_letter_code
_entity_poly.pdbx_strand_id
1 'polypeptide(L)'
;MVAATSCFYYAAPTTLHKTNHLRQNNQLRVGIGDNAATRKQRIGPLMCSNNNESEEEAKWGIKDFIGGDLVKFDLGKWLSDVEEHKALAIYTPHEGGYEGRYFTRLRYQGYYFLDLSARGLGDPETTLTKVHPVCPAHVGKQPISRWYFPPEVDFRLSVLPPDAKGLIVWVIEAKVLSKAELQFLALLPELRPKVRVIAECGNWRNVVWRPLKEAAGLTDGALSN
;
A
#
# COMPACT_ATOMS: atom_id res chain seq x y z
N MET A 1 5.42 -43.13 -22.28
CA MET A 1 5.54 -43.37 -20.83
C MET A 1 5.91 -42.05 -20.15
N VAL A 2 5.12 -41.71 -19.14
CA VAL A 2 5.27 -40.64 -18.13
C VAL A 2 5.22 -39.18 -18.61
N ALA A 3 4.01 -38.62 -18.49
CA ALA A 3 3.76 -37.18 -18.41
C ALA A 3 4.09 -36.68 -17.00
N ALA A 4 4.79 -35.55 -16.90
CA ALA A 4 5.04 -34.86 -15.64
C ALA A 4 4.19 -33.58 -15.61
N THR A 5 3.00 -33.69 -15.04
CA THR A 5 2.16 -32.55 -14.63
C THR A 5 2.78 -31.91 -13.39
N SER A 6 3.32 -30.70 -13.53
CA SER A 6 3.76 -29.87 -12.42
C SER A 6 2.54 -29.29 -11.67
N CYS A 7 2.42 -29.63 -10.40
CA CYS A 7 1.40 -29.11 -9.49
C CYS A 7 1.62 -27.61 -9.21
N PHE A 8 0.67 -26.78 -9.61
CA PHE A 8 0.57 -25.39 -9.14
C PHE A 8 -0.15 -25.36 -7.80
N TYR A 9 0.53 -24.89 -6.74
CA TYR A 9 -0.11 -24.59 -5.45
C TYR A 9 -0.78 -23.21 -5.53
N TYR A 10 -2.08 -23.18 -5.82
CA TYR A 10 -2.94 -22.03 -5.50
C TYR A 10 -3.66 -22.32 -4.19
N ALA A 11 -3.33 -21.54 -3.15
CA ALA A 11 -4.06 -21.56 -1.89
C ALA A 11 -5.42 -20.87 -2.08
N ALA A 12 -6.50 -21.65 -2.02
CA ALA A 12 -7.87 -21.14 -1.97
C ALA A 12 -8.20 -20.61 -0.55
N PRO A 13 -8.97 -19.52 -0.41
CA PRO A 13 -9.37 -19.01 0.90
C PRO A 13 -10.47 -19.89 1.49
N THR A 14 -10.24 -20.38 2.72
CA THR A 14 -11.21 -21.13 3.51
C THR A 14 -12.27 -20.21 4.10
N THR A 15 -13.53 -20.47 3.76
CA THR A 15 -14.73 -19.90 4.39
C THR A 15 -14.86 -20.42 5.82
N LEU A 16 -14.65 -19.55 6.82
CA LEU A 16 -14.87 -19.90 8.23
C LEU A 16 -16.24 -19.41 8.72
N HIS A 17 -17.01 -20.37 9.20
CA HIS A 17 -18.37 -20.26 9.72
C HIS A 17 -18.48 -19.30 10.91
N LYS A 18 -19.55 -18.49 10.92
CA LYS A 18 -20.01 -17.75 12.11
C LYS A 18 -20.57 -18.72 13.14
N THR A 19 -20.03 -18.69 14.36
CA THR A 19 -20.69 -19.27 15.55
C THR A 19 -21.11 -18.14 16.48
N ASN A 20 -22.42 -17.95 16.60
CA ASN A 20 -23.07 -17.15 17.64
C ASN A 20 -22.92 -17.88 18.98
N HIS A 21 -22.38 -17.21 20.01
CA HIS A 21 -22.55 -17.67 21.38
C HIS A 21 -23.25 -16.61 22.23
N LEU A 22 -24.39 -17.06 22.77
CA LEU A 22 -25.29 -16.35 23.65
C LEU A 22 -24.59 -15.85 24.92
N ARG A 23 -24.94 -14.60 25.25
CA ARG A 23 -25.23 -14.07 26.59
C ARG A 23 -25.43 -15.15 27.67
N GLN A 24 -24.61 -15.12 28.72
CA GLN A 24 -25.03 -15.54 30.05
C GLN A 24 -24.59 -14.50 31.08
N ASN A 25 -25.61 -13.93 31.73
CA ASN A 25 -25.51 -13.14 32.95
C ASN A 25 -25.01 -14.03 34.09
N ASN A 26 -24.08 -13.53 34.90
CA ASN A 26 -23.95 -13.98 36.27
C ASN A 26 -23.85 -12.77 37.20
N GLN A 27 -24.94 -12.56 37.93
CA GLN A 27 -25.01 -11.71 39.12
C GLN A 27 -24.35 -12.47 40.27
N LEU A 28 -23.42 -11.82 40.97
CA LEU A 28 -23.05 -12.19 42.33
C LEU A 28 -23.03 -10.90 43.17
N ARG A 29 -24.02 -10.81 44.07
CA ARG A 29 -24.11 -9.84 45.16
C ARG A 29 -23.37 -10.40 46.38
N VAL A 30 -22.39 -9.67 46.88
CA VAL A 30 -21.87 -9.66 48.27
C VAL A 30 -21.22 -8.28 48.39
N GLY A 31 -21.34 -7.43 49.40
CA GLY A 31 -21.92 -7.40 50.74
C GLY A 31 -21.43 -6.05 51.30
N ILE A 32 -22.24 -5.39 52.13
CA ILE A 32 -21.93 -4.08 52.73
C ILE A 32 -20.80 -4.26 53.74
N GLY A 33 -19.79 -3.38 53.69
CA GLY A 33 -18.73 -3.28 54.67
C GLY A 33 -18.04 -1.92 54.57
N ASP A 34 -18.39 -1.01 55.48
CA ASP A 34 -17.69 0.25 55.69
C ASP A 34 -16.27 -0.02 56.20
N ASN A 35 -15.27 0.65 55.61
CA ASN A 35 -14.11 1.15 56.35
C ASN A 35 -13.26 2.12 55.53
N ALA A 36 -12.70 3.08 56.26
CA ALA A 36 -12.05 4.29 55.80
C ALA A 36 -10.66 4.10 55.14
N ALA A 37 -10.21 5.21 54.53
CA ALA A 37 -8.82 5.56 54.20
C ALA A 37 -8.20 5.02 52.90
N THR A 38 -8.23 5.86 51.85
CA THR A 38 -7.06 6.52 51.22
C THR A 38 -7.44 6.95 49.81
N ARG A 39 -7.78 8.23 49.65
CA ARG A 39 -8.05 8.84 48.34
C ARG A 39 -6.70 9.01 47.61
N LYS A 40 -6.25 7.98 46.89
CA LYS A 40 -5.18 8.14 45.90
C LYS A 40 -5.63 9.21 44.91
N GLN A 41 -4.93 10.34 44.88
CA GLN A 41 -5.11 11.35 43.85
C GLN A 41 -4.87 10.66 42.49
N ARG A 42 -5.91 10.61 41.66
CA ARG A 42 -5.73 10.31 40.24
C ARG A 42 -4.84 11.41 39.70
N ILE A 43 -3.63 11.06 39.25
CA ILE A 43 -2.83 11.91 38.37
C ILE A 43 -3.64 11.99 37.08
N GLY A 44 -4.46 13.04 36.95
CA GLY A 44 -5.02 13.44 35.67
C GLY A 44 -3.89 13.88 34.75
N PRO A 45 -4.08 13.82 33.42
CA PRO A 45 -3.09 14.37 32.50
C PRO A 45 -2.84 15.84 32.85
N LEU A 46 -1.56 16.21 32.92
CA LEU A 46 -1.13 17.59 33.10
C LEU A 46 -1.72 18.44 31.96
N MET A 47 -2.66 19.32 32.30
CA MET A 47 -2.99 20.44 31.43
C MET A 47 -1.97 21.55 31.70
N CYS A 48 -1.20 21.89 30.67
CA CYS A 48 -0.42 23.11 30.67
C CYS A 48 -1.36 24.28 30.37
N SER A 49 -1.43 25.23 31.30
CA SER A 49 -2.22 26.46 31.16
C SER A 49 -1.51 27.51 30.30
N ASN A 50 -2.37 28.31 29.66
CA ASN A 50 -2.18 29.43 28.74
C ASN A 50 -1.05 30.43 29.09
N ASN A 51 -0.41 30.93 28.04
CA ASN A 51 -0.07 32.34 27.93
C ASN A 51 -0.67 32.89 26.63
N ASN A 52 -1.18 34.11 26.74
CA ASN A 52 -2.09 34.80 25.84
C ASN A 52 -1.56 34.95 24.41
N GLU A 53 -2.34 34.50 23.40
CA GLU A 53 -2.44 35.09 22.06
C GLU A 53 -3.58 34.40 21.27
N SER A 54 -4.59 35.19 20.90
CA SER A 54 -5.72 34.93 19.96
C SER A 54 -6.42 33.56 19.98
N GLU A 55 -7.69 33.59 20.37
CA GLU A 55 -8.66 32.49 20.44
C GLU A 55 -8.95 31.82 19.07
N GLU A 56 -8.21 30.76 18.77
CA GLU A 56 -8.81 29.55 18.17
C GLU A 56 -8.44 28.39 19.10
N GLU A 57 -9.45 27.80 19.76
CA GLU A 57 -9.25 26.66 20.67
C GLU A 57 -8.50 25.52 19.97
N ALA A 58 -7.19 25.41 20.22
CA ALA A 58 -6.40 24.24 19.85
C ALA A 58 -6.77 23.06 20.76
N LYS A 59 -7.98 22.52 20.57
CA LYS A 59 -8.37 21.22 21.09
C LYS A 59 -7.47 20.17 20.43
N TRP A 60 -6.51 19.63 21.17
CA TRP A 60 -5.82 18.40 20.77
C TRP A 60 -6.85 17.29 20.65
N GLY A 61 -7.23 16.97 19.42
CA GLY A 61 -8.22 15.95 19.13
C GLY A 61 -7.63 14.57 19.37
N ILE A 62 -8.48 13.57 19.59
CA ILE A 62 -8.09 12.15 19.51
C ILE A 62 -7.37 11.85 18.17
N LYS A 63 -7.69 12.60 17.12
CA LYS A 63 -7.02 12.56 15.81
C LYS A 63 -5.54 12.97 15.88
N ASP A 64 -5.13 13.81 16.81
CA ASP A 64 -3.72 14.23 16.96
C ASP A 64 -2.93 13.20 17.76
N PHE A 65 -3.59 12.48 18.67
CA PHE A 65 -2.99 11.39 19.45
C PHE A 65 -2.89 10.07 18.69
N ILE A 66 -3.87 9.77 17.84
CA ILE A 66 -3.96 8.50 17.10
C ILE A 66 -3.51 8.69 15.64
N GLY A 67 -3.34 9.92 15.16
CA GLY A 67 -3.22 10.23 13.73
C GLY A 67 -4.61 10.22 13.09
N GLY A 68 -5.03 11.34 12.49
CA GLY A 68 -6.37 11.50 11.93
C GLY A 68 -6.71 10.46 10.86
N ASP A 69 -5.67 9.90 10.21
CA ASP A 69 -5.74 8.85 9.22
C ASP A 69 -6.19 7.49 9.80
N LEU A 70 -5.90 7.20 11.08
CA LEU A 70 -6.38 5.99 11.77
C LEU A 70 -7.87 6.04 12.12
N VAL A 71 -8.52 7.21 12.03
CA VAL A 71 -9.93 7.41 12.39
C VAL A 71 -10.86 7.33 11.18
N LYS A 72 -10.44 7.81 10.00
CA LYS A 72 -11.24 7.75 8.76
C LYS A 72 -10.36 7.78 7.52
N PHE A 73 -10.15 6.61 6.91
CA PHE A 73 -9.40 6.48 5.66
C PHE A 73 -10.18 7.04 4.47
N ASP A 74 -9.49 7.75 3.59
CA ASP A 74 -10.06 8.35 2.37
C ASP A 74 -10.20 7.33 1.22
N LEU A 75 -10.80 6.16 1.51
CA LEU A 75 -10.91 5.03 0.57
C LEU A 75 -11.75 5.31 -0.68
N GLY A 76 -12.76 6.18 -0.57
CA GLY A 76 -13.59 6.56 -1.72
C GLY A 76 -12.81 7.44 -2.70
N LYS A 77 -12.14 8.46 -2.16
CA LYS A 77 -11.27 9.35 -2.93
C LYS A 77 -10.13 8.56 -3.57
N TRP A 78 -9.48 7.68 -2.82
CA TRP A 78 -8.44 6.77 -3.31
C TRP A 78 -8.86 6.00 -4.57
N LEU A 79 -10.04 5.38 -4.56
CA LEU A 79 -10.52 4.62 -5.72
C LEU A 79 -10.79 5.51 -6.93
N SER A 80 -11.35 6.71 -6.71
CA SER A 80 -11.57 7.68 -7.79
C SER A 80 -10.25 8.12 -8.40
N ASP A 81 -9.29 8.51 -7.56
CA ASP A 81 -7.98 9.04 -7.99
C ASP A 81 -7.14 7.97 -8.73
N VAL A 82 -7.24 6.69 -8.34
CA VAL A 82 -6.60 5.59 -9.05
C VAL A 82 -7.17 5.41 -10.47
N GLU A 83 -8.48 5.56 -10.66
CA GLU A 83 -9.09 5.47 -12.00
C GLU A 83 -8.81 6.71 -12.85
N GLU A 84 -8.84 7.90 -12.24
CA GLU A 84 -8.65 9.18 -12.92
C GLU A 84 -7.20 9.37 -13.38
N HIS A 85 -6.24 9.24 -12.46
CA HIS A 85 -4.84 9.51 -12.74
C HIS A 85 -4.09 8.29 -13.28
N LYS A 86 -4.57 7.07 -13.04
CA LYS A 86 -3.99 5.76 -13.42
C LYS A 86 -2.59 5.45 -12.87
N ALA A 87 -1.77 6.47 -12.61
CA ALA A 87 -0.46 6.40 -12.00
C ALA A 87 -0.40 7.33 -10.79
N LEU A 88 -0.13 6.77 -9.61
CA LEU A 88 -0.04 7.52 -8.34
C LEU A 88 1.32 7.33 -7.67
N ALA A 89 1.82 8.40 -7.09
CA ALA A 89 2.89 8.37 -6.10
C ALA A 89 2.24 8.36 -4.71
N ILE A 90 2.49 7.32 -3.93
CA ILE A 90 2.01 7.19 -2.55
C ILE A 90 3.15 7.45 -1.56
N TYR A 91 2.82 8.12 -0.47
CA TYR A 91 3.71 8.43 0.64
C TYR A 91 3.11 7.85 1.91
N THR A 92 3.78 6.85 2.46
CA THR A 92 3.30 6.10 3.62
C THR A 92 4.13 6.43 4.86
N PRO A 93 3.57 6.25 6.06
CA PRO A 93 4.32 6.42 7.30
C PRO A 93 5.34 5.29 7.48
N HIS A 94 6.43 5.58 8.20
CA HIS A 94 7.61 4.70 8.30
C HIS A 94 7.33 3.39 9.06
N GLU A 95 6.26 3.37 9.84
CA GLU A 95 5.81 2.24 10.63
C GLU A 95 5.29 1.10 9.74
N GLY A 96 4.85 1.43 8.51
CA GLY A 96 4.23 0.49 7.59
C GLY A 96 2.84 0.03 8.07
N GLY A 97 2.18 -0.79 7.24
CA GLY A 97 0.88 -1.40 7.52
C GLY A 97 -0.33 -0.56 7.13
N TYR A 98 -0.15 0.74 6.85
CA TYR A 98 -1.24 1.60 6.39
C TYR A 98 -1.60 1.34 4.92
N GLU A 99 -0.58 1.07 4.09
CA GLU A 99 -0.71 0.74 2.67
C GLU A 99 -1.62 -0.48 2.43
N GLY A 100 -1.56 -1.47 3.33
CA GLY A 100 -2.31 -2.72 3.19
C GLY A 100 -3.82 -2.52 3.09
N ARG A 101 -4.37 -1.44 3.68
CA ARG A 101 -5.80 -1.12 3.59
C ARG A 101 -6.20 -0.63 2.20
N TYR A 102 -5.42 0.29 1.64
CA TYR A 102 -5.60 0.82 0.28
C TYR A 102 -5.40 -0.29 -0.77
N PHE A 103 -4.39 -1.14 -0.55
CA PHE A 103 -4.11 -2.34 -1.32
C PHE A 103 -5.29 -3.32 -1.33
N THR A 104 -5.78 -3.67 -0.14
CA THR A 104 -6.89 -4.62 0.03
C THR A 104 -8.18 -4.07 -0.59
N ARG A 105 -8.42 -2.77 -0.48
CA ARG A 105 -9.59 -2.13 -1.09
C ARG A 105 -9.60 -2.26 -2.60
N LEU A 106 -8.44 -2.11 -3.24
CA LEU A 106 -8.28 -2.30 -4.68
C LEU A 106 -8.42 -3.77 -5.09
N ARG A 107 -7.89 -4.73 -4.30
CA ARG A 107 -8.14 -6.16 -4.53
C ARG A 107 -9.64 -6.48 -4.55
N TYR A 108 -10.41 -5.93 -3.62
CA TYR A 108 -11.87 -6.12 -3.61
C TYR A 108 -12.59 -5.53 -4.82
N GLN A 109 -11.98 -4.60 -5.56
CA GLN A 109 -12.52 -4.05 -6.81
C GLN A 109 -12.20 -4.94 -8.03
N GLY A 110 -11.54 -6.10 -7.83
CA GLY A 110 -11.17 -7.02 -8.92
C GLY A 110 -9.88 -6.65 -9.62
N TYR A 111 -9.01 -5.85 -8.98
CA TYR A 111 -7.66 -5.61 -9.46
C TYR A 111 -6.71 -6.73 -9.04
N TYR A 112 -5.87 -7.15 -9.99
CA TYR A 112 -4.74 -8.04 -9.73
C TYR A 112 -3.47 -7.24 -9.51
N PHE A 113 -2.54 -7.80 -8.76
CA PHE A 113 -1.35 -7.09 -8.32
C PHE A 113 -0.07 -7.71 -8.86
N LEU A 114 0.82 -6.83 -9.28
CA LEU A 114 2.22 -7.09 -9.56
C LEU A 114 3.02 -6.29 -8.53
N ASP A 115 3.33 -6.96 -7.41
CA ASP A 115 4.15 -6.38 -6.34
C ASP A 115 5.63 -6.50 -6.72
N LEU A 116 6.30 -5.36 -6.80
CA LEU A 116 7.70 -5.25 -7.21
C LEU A 116 8.49 -4.40 -6.21
N SER A 117 9.75 -4.75 -5.99
CA SER A 117 10.69 -3.90 -5.27
C SER A 117 11.52 -3.11 -6.27
N ALA A 118 11.52 -1.77 -6.15
CA ALA A 118 12.29 -0.89 -7.03
C ALA A 118 13.79 -1.21 -7.04
N ARG A 119 14.36 -1.58 -5.89
CA ARG A 119 15.81 -1.88 -5.76
C ARG A 119 16.25 -3.10 -6.57
N GLY A 120 15.36 -4.07 -6.78
CA GLY A 120 15.63 -5.30 -7.50
C GLY A 120 15.25 -5.24 -8.99
N LEU A 121 14.64 -4.14 -9.45
CA LEU A 121 14.01 -4.08 -10.77
C LEU A 121 15.01 -3.81 -11.90
N GLY A 122 16.13 -3.12 -11.61
CA GLY A 122 17.01 -2.58 -12.64
C GLY A 122 16.30 -1.48 -13.44
N ASP A 123 16.44 -1.51 -14.76
CA ASP A 123 15.72 -0.59 -15.65
C ASP A 123 14.23 -1.00 -15.77
N PRO A 124 13.27 -0.19 -15.30
CA PRO A 124 11.85 -0.52 -15.34
C PRO A 124 11.31 -0.66 -16.76
N GLU A 125 11.86 0.05 -17.75
CA GLU A 125 11.40 -0.07 -19.14
C GLU A 125 11.66 -1.49 -19.65
N THR A 126 12.91 -1.91 -19.55
CA THR A 126 13.37 -3.22 -20.04
C THR A 126 12.72 -4.36 -19.26
N THR A 127 12.67 -4.28 -17.92
CA THR A 127 12.13 -5.37 -17.09
C THR A 127 10.62 -5.55 -17.25
N LEU A 128 9.85 -4.47 -17.34
CA LEU A 128 8.38 -4.55 -17.38
C LEU A 128 7.82 -4.87 -18.77
N THR A 129 8.43 -4.33 -19.83
CA THR A 129 7.84 -4.35 -21.19
C THR A 129 8.60 -5.19 -22.19
N LYS A 130 9.87 -5.51 -21.94
CA LYS A 130 10.73 -6.24 -22.88
C LYS A 130 11.12 -7.60 -22.31
N VAL A 131 11.49 -8.51 -23.23
CA VAL A 131 12.19 -9.73 -22.84
C VAL A 131 13.57 -9.33 -22.37
N HIS A 132 13.87 -9.59 -21.11
CA HIS A 132 15.14 -9.18 -20.51
C HIS A 132 15.91 -10.41 -20.02
N PRO A 133 17.23 -10.45 -20.25
CA PRO A 133 18.00 -11.57 -19.81
C PRO A 133 18.59 -11.40 -18.40
N VAL A 134 18.37 -12.40 -17.56
CA VAL A 134 18.88 -12.51 -16.19
C VAL A 134 19.98 -13.56 -16.12
N CYS A 135 21.09 -13.21 -15.48
CA CYS A 135 22.17 -14.14 -15.20
C CYS A 135 21.95 -14.77 -13.82
N PRO A 136 21.66 -16.08 -13.71
CA PRO A 136 21.58 -16.74 -12.41
C PRO A 136 22.94 -16.79 -11.73
N ALA A 137 22.94 -16.92 -10.40
CA ALA A 137 24.16 -17.00 -9.61
C ALA A 137 24.92 -18.29 -9.91
N HIS A 138 26.04 -18.18 -10.63
CA HIS A 138 26.83 -19.34 -11.07
C HIS A 138 27.87 -19.84 -10.05
N VAL A 139 28.16 -19.04 -9.01
CA VAL A 139 29.05 -19.34 -7.84
C VAL A 139 30.38 -20.04 -8.23
N GLY A 140 30.88 -19.77 -9.44
CA GLY A 140 32.09 -20.40 -10.00
C GLY A 140 31.99 -21.90 -10.34
N LYS A 141 30.84 -22.56 -10.13
CA LYS A 141 30.64 -23.99 -10.41
C LYS A 141 29.88 -24.26 -11.71
N GLN A 142 29.08 -23.29 -12.14
CA GLN A 142 28.27 -23.39 -13.36
C GLN A 142 28.83 -22.45 -14.44
N PRO A 143 28.66 -22.79 -15.73
CA PRO A 143 28.96 -21.85 -16.81
C PRO A 143 28.03 -20.63 -16.71
N ILE A 144 28.50 -19.49 -17.21
CA ILE A 144 27.69 -18.27 -17.30
C ILE A 144 26.53 -18.57 -18.24
N SER A 145 25.33 -18.68 -17.66
CA SER A 145 24.08 -18.87 -18.40
C SER A 145 23.27 -17.59 -18.37
N ARG A 146 22.33 -17.47 -19.32
CA ARG A 146 21.48 -16.29 -19.47
C ARG A 146 20.06 -16.76 -19.69
N TRP A 147 19.19 -16.50 -18.73
CA TRP A 147 17.78 -16.87 -18.78
C TRP A 147 16.98 -15.68 -19.26
N TYR A 148 16.21 -15.85 -20.33
CA TYR A 148 15.39 -14.79 -20.90
C TYR A 148 14.02 -14.81 -20.23
N PHE A 149 13.78 -13.79 -19.40
CA PHE A 149 12.49 -13.63 -18.73
C PHE A 149 11.51 -12.92 -19.66
N PRO A 150 10.25 -13.36 -19.71
CA PRO A 150 9.22 -12.68 -20.47
C PRO A 150 8.95 -11.28 -19.90
N PRO A 151 8.35 -10.36 -20.68
CA PRO A 151 7.95 -9.05 -20.20
C PRO A 151 6.93 -9.18 -19.06
N GLU A 152 7.28 -8.68 -17.88
CA GLU A 152 6.56 -8.95 -16.62
C GLU A 152 5.09 -8.50 -16.67
N VAL A 153 4.84 -7.32 -17.25
CA VAL A 153 3.49 -6.73 -17.34
C VAL A 153 2.68 -7.44 -18.42
N ASP A 154 3.24 -7.59 -19.62
CA ASP A 154 2.54 -8.17 -20.77
C ASP A 154 2.20 -9.65 -20.55
N PHE A 155 3.12 -10.41 -19.93
CA PHE A 155 2.86 -11.79 -19.54
C PHE A 155 1.72 -11.88 -18.54
N ARG A 156 1.71 -11.07 -17.48
CA ARG A 156 0.63 -11.08 -16.48
C ARG A 156 -0.71 -10.63 -17.04
N LEU A 157 -0.71 -9.66 -17.97
CA LEU A 157 -1.92 -9.27 -18.69
C LEU A 157 -2.48 -10.41 -19.55
N SER A 158 -1.63 -11.24 -20.15
CA SER A 158 -2.08 -12.39 -20.96
C SER A 158 -2.71 -13.51 -20.14
N VAL A 159 -2.30 -13.67 -18.89
CA VAL A 159 -2.82 -14.68 -17.94
C VAL A 159 -3.97 -14.13 -17.09
N LEU A 160 -4.28 -12.84 -17.22
CA LEU A 160 -5.31 -12.18 -16.43
C LEU A 160 -6.71 -12.74 -16.76
N PRO A 161 -7.52 -13.08 -15.74
CA PRO A 161 -8.91 -13.47 -15.96
C PRO A 161 -9.69 -12.38 -16.73
N PRO A 162 -10.62 -12.75 -17.62
CA PRO A 162 -11.34 -11.80 -18.47
C PRO A 162 -12.30 -10.88 -17.69
N ASP A 163 -12.71 -11.29 -16.49
CA ASP A 163 -13.56 -10.54 -15.56
C ASP A 163 -12.79 -9.53 -14.69
N ALA A 164 -11.45 -9.60 -14.68
CA ALA A 164 -10.62 -8.69 -13.91
C ALA A 164 -10.66 -7.25 -14.46
N LYS A 165 -10.67 -6.27 -13.55
CA LYS A 165 -10.67 -4.84 -13.91
C LYS A 165 -9.33 -4.39 -14.53
N GLY A 166 -8.24 -5.03 -14.11
CA GLY A 166 -6.90 -4.80 -14.66
C GLY A 166 -5.79 -5.24 -13.72
N LEU A 167 -4.57 -4.84 -14.09
CA LEU A 167 -3.35 -5.09 -13.34
C LEU A 167 -2.87 -3.81 -12.68
N ILE A 168 -2.53 -3.87 -11.40
CA ILE A 168 -1.86 -2.81 -10.65
C ILE A 168 -0.40 -3.22 -10.47
N VAL A 169 0.50 -2.37 -10.96
CA VAL A 169 1.93 -2.49 -10.68
C VAL A 169 2.21 -1.69 -9.41
N TRP A 170 2.44 -2.40 -8.31
CA TRP A 170 2.75 -1.80 -7.02
C TRP A 170 4.25 -1.83 -6.79
N VAL A 171 4.90 -0.68 -6.95
CA VAL A 171 6.34 -0.53 -6.81
C VAL A 171 6.67 -0.05 -5.41
N ILE A 172 7.13 -1.00 -4.60
CA ILE A 172 7.59 -0.80 -3.23
C ILE A 172 8.96 -0.13 -3.28
N GLU A 173 9.20 0.80 -2.35
CA GLU A 173 10.46 1.57 -2.24
C GLU A 173 10.86 2.36 -3.50
N ALA A 174 9.90 2.86 -4.29
CA ALA A 174 10.15 3.64 -5.51
C ALA A 174 10.98 4.93 -5.30
N LYS A 175 11.23 5.36 -4.05
CA LYS A 175 12.15 6.46 -3.71
C LYS A 175 13.59 6.30 -4.23
N VAL A 176 14.00 5.06 -4.55
CA VAL A 176 15.34 4.80 -5.12
C VAL A 176 15.41 5.06 -6.62
N LEU A 177 14.26 5.15 -7.30
CA LEU A 177 14.19 5.37 -8.74
C LEU A 177 14.55 6.80 -9.08
N SER A 178 15.26 6.96 -10.19
CA SER A 178 15.53 8.25 -10.81
C SER A 178 14.25 8.88 -11.35
N LYS A 179 14.30 10.20 -11.61
CA LYS A 179 13.16 10.91 -12.20
C LYS A 179 12.75 10.32 -13.54
N ALA A 180 13.71 9.95 -14.40
CA ALA A 180 13.42 9.35 -15.70
C ALA A 180 12.67 8.01 -15.57
N GLU A 181 13.04 7.18 -14.59
CA GLU A 181 12.35 5.92 -14.32
C GLU A 181 10.92 6.15 -13.80
N LEU A 182 10.71 7.15 -12.94
CA LEU A 182 9.38 7.56 -12.50
C LEU A 182 8.52 8.12 -13.65
N GLN A 183 9.14 8.84 -14.59
CA GLN A 183 8.48 9.33 -15.80
C GLN A 183 7.99 8.16 -16.67
N PHE A 184 8.83 7.15 -16.88
CA PHE A 184 8.43 5.93 -17.59
C PHE A 184 7.23 5.24 -16.91
N LEU A 185 7.29 5.07 -15.59
CA LEU A 185 6.18 4.50 -14.81
C LEU A 185 4.89 5.32 -14.93
N ALA A 186 4.98 6.64 -15.04
CA ALA A 186 3.82 7.51 -15.26
C ALA A 186 3.20 7.36 -16.65
N LEU A 187 4.00 7.01 -17.66
CA LEU A 187 3.56 6.77 -19.04
C LEU A 187 3.05 5.33 -19.27
N LEU A 188 3.38 4.39 -18.39
CA LEU A 188 3.01 2.98 -18.54
C LEU A 188 1.49 2.75 -18.74
N PRO A 189 0.57 3.43 -18.02
CA PRO A 189 -0.87 3.32 -18.27
C PRO A 189 -1.34 3.84 -19.62
N GLU A 190 -0.57 4.72 -20.27
CA GLU A 190 -0.86 5.21 -21.63
C GLU A 190 -0.48 4.16 -22.68
N LEU A 191 0.64 3.47 -22.47
CA LEU A 191 1.08 2.35 -23.31
C LEU A 191 0.19 1.11 -23.14
N ARG A 192 -0.31 0.87 -21.93
CA ARG A 192 -1.14 -0.29 -21.56
C ARG A 192 -2.36 0.16 -20.74
N PRO A 193 -3.53 0.37 -21.35
CA PRO A 193 -4.68 0.99 -20.68
C PRO A 193 -5.31 0.15 -19.57
N LYS A 194 -5.06 -1.17 -19.53
CA LYS A 194 -5.50 -2.05 -18.43
C LYS A 194 -4.56 -2.01 -17.22
N VAL A 195 -3.44 -1.30 -17.31
CA VAL A 195 -2.41 -1.23 -16.26
C VAL A 195 -2.52 0.07 -15.49
N ARG A 196 -2.46 -0.02 -14.17
CA ARG A 196 -2.39 1.12 -13.25
C ARG A 196 -1.11 0.99 -12.45
N VAL A 197 -0.52 2.11 -12.04
CA VAL A 197 0.77 2.13 -11.36
C VAL A 197 0.65 2.85 -10.03
N ILE A 198 1.21 2.25 -8.99
CA ILE A 198 1.30 2.86 -7.66
C ILE A 198 2.76 2.73 -7.22
N ALA A 199 3.40 3.86 -6.95
CA ALA A 199 4.81 3.93 -6.62
C ALA A 199 5.02 4.56 -5.23
N GLU A 200 5.71 3.86 -4.34
CA GLU A 200 6.05 4.33 -2.99
C GLU A 200 7.28 5.26 -3.04
N CYS A 201 7.04 6.52 -3.40
CA CYS A 201 8.11 7.48 -3.69
C CYS A 201 8.73 8.13 -2.45
N GLY A 202 8.26 7.82 -1.25
CA GLY A 202 8.79 8.38 -0.02
C GLY A 202 7.88 8.17 1.16
N ASN A 203 8.11 8.95 2.20
CA ASN A 203 7.46 8.76 3.48
C ASN A 203 6.77 10.04 3.95
N TRP A 204 5.69 9.90 4.72
CA TRP A 204 4.93 11.01 5.30
C TRP A 204 4.28 10.58 6.62
N ARG A 205 3.90 11.51 7.50
CA ARG A 205 3.28 11.14 8.80
C ARG A 205 1.88 10.52 8.68
N ASN A 206 1.19 10.83 7.59
CA ASN A 206 -0.12 10.29 7.23
C ASN A 206 -0.02 9.74 5.81
N VAL A 207 -0.90 8.83 5.41
CA VAL A 207 -0.93 8.36 4.02
C VAL A 207 -1.41 9.49 3.12
N VAL A 208 -0.54 9.90 2.20
CA VAL A 208 -0.85 10.91 1.19
C VAL A 208 -0.50 10.33 -0.17
N TRP A 209 -1.29 10.63 -1.19
CA TRP A 209 -0.97 10.30 -2.56
C TRP A 209 -1.14 11.52 -3.46
N ARG A 210 -0.40 11.51 -4.56
CA ARG A 210 -0.49 12.51 -5.63
C ARG A 210 -0.30 11.84 -6.98
N PRO A 211 -0.70 12.48 -8.09
CA PRO A 211 -0.45 11.95 -9.42
C PRO A 211 1.05 11.71 -9.65
N LEU A 212 1.41 10.54 -10.20
CA LEU A 212 2.81 10.21 -10.45
C LEU A 212 3.44 11.18 -11.47
N LYS A 213 2.64 11.69 -12.42
CA LYS A 213 3.07 12.73 -13.37
C LYS A 213 3.58 13.99 -12.67
N GLU A 214 2.92 14.42 -11.60
CA GLU A 214 3.36 15.57 -10.80
C GLU A 214 4.65 15.24 -10.04
N ALA A 215 4.71 14.06 -9.41
CA ALA A 215 5.89 13.62 -8.67
C ALA A 215 7.14 13.44 -9.57
N ALA A 216 6.93 13.03 -10.83
CA ALA A 216 7.97 12.83 -11.83
C ALA A 216 8.36 14.12 -12.59
N GLY A 217 7.64 15.24 -12.36
CA GLY A 217 7.89 16.52 -13.01
C GLY A 217 7.42 16.60 -14.47
N LEU A 218 6.41 15.82 -14.86
CA LEU A 218 5.80 15.83 -16.21
C LEU A 218 4.66 16.84 -16.37
N THR A 219 4.48 17.76 -15.43
CA THR A 219 3.42 18.77 -15.50
C THR A 219 3.83 19.93 -16.43
N ASP A 220 2.87 20.42 -17.21
CA ASP A 220 3.07 21.42 -18.29
C ASP A 220 3.68 22.76 -17.83
N GLY A 221 3.73 23.04 -16.52
CA GLY A 221 4.33 24.25 -15.95
C GLY A 221 5.87 24.25 -15.90
N ALA A 222 6.54 23.14 -16.24
CA ALA A 222 8.00 23.07 -16.26
C ALA A 222 8.64 23.59 -17.56
N LEU A 223 7.84 23.92 -18.59
CA LEU A 223 8.30 24.46 -19.87
C LEU A 223 8.11 25.98 -19.99
N SER A 224 7.71 26.68 -18.92
CA SER A 224 7.40 28.11 -18.94
C SER A 224 8.33 28.99 -18.09
N ASN A 225 9.55 28.55 -17.78
CA ASN A 225 10.58 29.37 -17.12
C ASN A 225 11.91 29.30 -17.88
#